data_AF-A0AAV4D1E4-F1
#
_entry.id   AF-A0AAV4D1E4-F1
#
_cell.length_a   1.000
_cell.length_b   1.000
_cell.length_c   1.000
_cell.angle_alpha   90.00
_cell.angle_beta   90.00
_cell.angle_gamma   90.00
#
_symmetry.space_group_name_H-M   'P 1'
#
loop_
_entity.id
_entity.type
_entity.pdbx_description
1 polymer ?
#
loop_
_entity_poly.entity_id
_entity_poly.type
_entity_poly.pdbx_seq_one_letter_code
_entity_poly.pdbx_strand_id
1 'polypeptide(L)'
;MLLLKVLNEYTDVYKLCTAVEPHGDNLYQSTKVFLEDHVRSLHKEITIAGEDHMLEMYHKHWEQYNIGAGYLNQLYGYLNNSYIKKQKYSEADVNYGVFPVDADCLLEIGELAKEIWKNLMIDSIKNRLVILILQEIAKDRNGYYVNQTIIHSVVTSFVDVSEYKKKAPLELYQEIFEAQFLKETGEFYRHEAAQLKAECTCSEYLEKVIQRIDNENFRSRKFLHSTSYAKVTQEVQARMVGDVIGFLHGECKDMVEQEKRKDLRNLYKLLKPIHKGLEVLVKEVEMYIKHQGMQSVLSLKNDPSFVEAMLKVYHKFRELILDVFSNDQAFTSALDKACSSVINHKSQNSRTPNAPNRSPELLAKYCDNLLKKSTKGVGDAELDEKLSGSIIIFKYLDDKDVFQRFYSRMLAKRLIYSQSASMDAEEVMITRLKQACGYEFTNKLHRMFTDISVSSDHVVNFNNYLKVNNQSLGVNFNILVFQAGAWPITQQNNITFHIPQQLEKSVRLFEEFYKKKFNGRKLTWMQSLSNVELKLCYLRKSYIVTMSTFQMATLLPFEDNDSLPFSDIKTSTNLPEKELCKQLQTLVDTKILMCDD
;
A
#
# COMPACT_ATOMS: atom_id res chain seq x y z
N MET A 1 30.87 59.55 24.55
CA MET A 1 31.57 60.39 23.53
C MET A 1 31.15 60.03 22.11
N LEU A 2 31.16 58.75 21.70
CA LEU A 2 30.67 58.29 20.38
C LEU A 2 29.18 58.59 20.14
N LEU A 3 28.30 58.33 21.11
CA LEU A 3 26.86 58.68 21.04
C LEU A 3 26.59 60.18 20.79
N LEU A 4 27.42 61.06 21.37
CA LEU A 4 27.31 62.51 21.19
C LEU A 4 27.74 62.97 19.79
N LYS A 5 28.73 62.31 19.18
CA LYS A 5 29.10 62.56 17.78
C LYS A 5 28.01 62.10 16.82
N VAL A 6 27.47 60.90 17.04
CA VAL A 6 26.37 60.35 16.23
C VAL A 6 25.12 61.26 16.31
N LEU A 7 24.75 61.73 17.51
CA LEU A 7 23.63 62.67 17.68
C LEU A 7 23.86 64.03 16.98
N ASN A 8 25.09 64.54 16.98
CA ASN A 8 25.43 65.76 16.24
C ASN A 8 25.30 65.54 14.72
N GLU A 9 25.76 64.40 14.20
CA GLU A 9 25.65 64.05 12.78
C GLU A 9 24.17 63.89 12.34
N TYR A 10 23.31 63.26 13.16
CA TYR A 10 21.85 63.24 12.90
C TYR A 10 21.24 64.65 12.87
N THR A 11 21.69 65.53 13.76
CA THR A 11 21.20 66.91 13.85
C THR A 11 21.66 67.74 12.64
N ASP A 12 22.86 67.48 12.12
CA ASP A 12 23.40 68.15 10.95
C ASP A 12 22.72 67.68 9.66
N VAL A 13 22.44 66.38 9.52
CA VAL A 13 21.61 65.84 8.41
C VAL A 13 20.20 66.44 8.45
N TYR A 14 19.60 66.54 9.64
CA TYR A 14 18.29 67.19 9.81
C TYR A 14 18.31 68.66 9.41
N LYS A 15 19.28 69.44 9.90
CA LYS A 15 19.43 70.87 9.57
C LYS A 15 19.64 71.11 8.08
N LEU A 16 20.47 70.29 7.40
CA LEU A 16 20.70 70.37 5.96
C LEU A 16 19.44 70.04 5.15
N CYS A 17 18.63 69.08 5.60
CA CYS A 17 17.38 68.71 4.92
C CYS A 17 16.24 69.70 5.14
N THR A 18 16.27 70.49 6.22
CA THR A 18 15.25 71.51 6.56
C THR A 18 15.63 72.94 6.15
N ALA A 19 16.76 73.12 5.46
CA ALA A 19 17.21 74.42 4.97
C ALA A 19 16.27 74.98 3.87
N VAL A 20 16.29 76.31 3.69
CA VAL A 20 15.37 77.05 2.80
C VAL A 20 15.52 76.65 1.32
N GLU A 21 16.67 76.11 0.93
CA GLU A 21 16.91 75.45 -0.36
C GLU A 21 17.02 73.93 -0.17
N PRO A 22 16.41 73.11 -1.05
CA PRO A 22 16.45 71.66 -0.92
C PRO A 22 17.84 71.12 -1.28
N HIS A 23 18.76 71.08 -0.32
CA HIS A 23 20.10 70.50 -0.50
C HIS A 23 20.14 68.96 -0.45
N GLY A 24 18.97 68.29 -0.44
CA GLY A 24 18.85 66.83 -0.40
C GLY A 24 19.52 66.13 -1.58
N ASP A 25 19.30 66.61 -2.82
CA ASP A 25 19.92 66.06 -4.03
C ASP A 25 21.45 66.20 -4.01
N ASN A 26 21.98 67.37 -3.63
CA ASN A 26 23.42 67.59 -3.56
C ASN A 26 24.09 66.71 -2.51
N LEU A 27 23.42 66.50 -1.37
CA LEU A 27 23.90 65.60 -0.32
C LEU A 27 23.90 64.15 -0.81
N TYR A 28 22.83 63.71 -1.48
CA TYR A 28 22.74 62.37 -2.05
C TYR A 28 23.82 62.10 -3.10
N GLN A 29 24.02 63.02 -4.05
CA GLN A 29 25.05 62.91 -5.09
C GLN A 29 26.47 62.92 -4.49
N SER A 30 26.73 63.77 -3.49
CA SER A 30 28.03 63.80 -2.81
C SER A 30 28.31 62.49 -2.06
N THR A 31 27.31 61.93 -1.39
CA THR A 31 27.41 60.61 -0.74
C THR A 31 27.61 59.50 -1.76
N LYS A 32 26.94 59.55 -2.92
CA LYS A 32 27.13 58.59 -4.02
C LYS A 32 28.58 58.60 -4.52
N VAL A 33 29.12 59.77 -4.86
CA VAL A 33 30.51 59.91 -5.33
C VAL A 33 31.49 59.40 -4.29
N PHE A 34 31.29 59.74 -3.01
CA PHE A 34 32.14 59.24 -1.92
C PHE A 34 32.12 57.70 -1.82
N LEU A 35 30.94 57.09 -1.90
CA LEU A 35 30.80 55.63 -1.87
C LEU A 35 31.46 54.98 -3.11
N GLU A 36 31.30 55.56 -4.30
CA GLU A 36 31.93 55.08 -5.52
C GLU A 36 33.47 55.14 -5.44
N ASP A 37 34.03 56.26 -4.97
CA ASP A 37 35.48 56.42 -4.81
C ASP A 37 36.05 55.45 -3.77
N HIS A 38 35.34 55.27 -2.65
CA HIS A 38 35.74 54.32 -1.62
C HIS A 38 35.75 52.88 -2.17
N VAL A 39 34.70 52.46 -2.86
CA VAL A 39 34.61 51.12 -3.47
C VAL A 39 35.67 50.93 -4.56
N ARG A 40 35.97 51.95 -5.36
CA ARG A 40 37.08 51.90 -6.35
C ARG A 40 38.44 51.73 -5.69
N SER A 41 38.68 52.34 -4.52
CA SER A 41 39.91 52.14 -3.75
C SER A 41 40.02 50.69 -3.27
N LEU A 42 38.95 50.15 -2.69
CA LEU A 42 38.90 48.76 -2.23
C LEU A 42 39.09 47.76 -3.39
N HIS A 43 38.51 48.03 -4.55
CA HIS A 43 38.71 47.22 -5.75
C HIS A 43 40.18 47.15 -6.17
N LYS A 44 40.90 48.28 -6.12
CA LYS A 44 42.34 48.31 -6.44
C LYS A 44 43.15 47.48 -5.45
N GLU A 45 42.83 47.55 -4.15
CA GLU A 45 43.50 46.74 -3.12
C GLU A 45 43.33 45.24 -3.37
N ILE A 46 42.11 44.79 -3.68
CA ILE A 46 41.84 43.38 -4.01
C ILE A 46 42.57 42.94 -5.28
N THR A 47 42.63 43.81 -6.31
CA THR A 47 43.32 43.50 -7.56
C THR A 47 44.83 43.35 -7.37
N ILE A 48 45.42 44.10 -6.43
CA ILE A 48 46.85 44.08 -6.12
C ILE A 48 47.24 42.87 -5.25
N ALA A 49 46.36 42.44 -4.34
CA ALA A 49 46.63 41.37 -3.37
C ALA A 49 46.83 39.96 -4.00
N GLY A 50 46.47 39.79 -5.28
CA GLY A 50 46.61 38.51 -5.98
C GLY A 50 45.54 37.48 -5.61
N GLU A 51 45.57 36.32 -6.25
CA GLU A 51 44.48 35.34 -6.22
C GLU A 51 44.34 34.58 -4.90
N ASP A 52 45.47 34.28 -4.22
CA ASP A 52 45.47 33.47 -3.00
C ASP A 52 44.81 34.17 -1.80
N HIS A 53 44.90 35.50 -1.72
CA HIS A 53 44.29 36.29 -0.63
C HIS A 53 42.99 37.00 -1.05
N MET A 54 42.55 36.80 -2.31
CA MET A 54 41.40 37.52 -2.87
C MET A 54 40.11 37.25 -2.10
N LEU A 55 39.85 35.99 -1.73
CA LEU A 55 38.64 35.60 -0.98
C LEU A 55 38.62 36.16 0.44
N GLU A 56 39.76 36.10 1.14
CA GLU A 56 39.92 36.63 2.50
C GLU A 56 39.75 38.15 2.53
N MET A 57 40.40 38.84 1.59
CA MET A 57 40.31 40.29 1.48
C MET A 57 38.90 40.74 1.08
N TYR A 58 38.28 40.06 0.11
CA TYR A 58 36.90 40.36 -0.28
C TYR A 58 35.93 40.17 0.88
N HIS A 59 36.02 39.05 1.62
CA HIS A 59 35.18 38.79 2.78
C HIS A 59 35.31 39.90 3.83
N LYS A 60 36.55 40.27 4.19
CA LYS A 60 36.81 41.32 5.18
C LYS A 60 36.25 42.68 4.73
N HIS A 61 36.46 43.05 3.47
CA HIS A 61 35.96 44.31 2.94
C HIS A 61 34.43 44.32 2.84
N TRP A 62 33.81 43.21 2.42
CA TRP A 62 32.36 43.08 2.35
C TRP A 62 31.72 43.17 3.74
N GLU A 63 32.25 42.48 4.75
CA GLU A 63 31.71 42.52 6.11
C GLU A 63 31.75 43.95 6.69
N GLN A 64 32.89 44.62 6.55
CA GLN A 64 33.06 46.01 7.01
C GLN A 64 32.16 46.97 6.24
N TYR A 65 32.06 46.81 4.91
CA TYR A 65 31.24 47.66 4.06
C TYR A 65 29.75 47.46 4.32
N ASN A 66 29.28 46.22 4.51
CA ASN A 66 27.87 45.92 4.76
C ASN A 66 27.42 46.45 6.13
N ILE A 67 28.24 46.28 7.18
CA ILE A 67 27.99 46.88 8.50
C ILE A 67 28.03 48.41 8.41
N GLY A 68 29.03 48.97 7.72
CA GLY A 68 29.15 50.41 7.50
C GLY A 68 27.96 51.00 6.76
N ALA A 69 27.48 50.34 5.70
CA ALA A 69 26.28 50.72 4.96
C ALA A 69 25.02 50.64 5.83
N GLY A 70 24.92 49.66 6.74
CA GLY A 70 23.86 49.58 7.72
C GLY A 70 23.82 50.78 8.67
N TYR A 71 24.98 51.19 9.21
CA TYR A 71 25.07 52.39 10.05
C TYR A 71 24.79 53.67 9.25
N LEU A 72 25.29 53.76 8.01
CA LEU A 72 25.03 54.89 7.14
C LEU A 72 23.53 55.02 6.83
N ASN A 73 22.85 53.90 6.59
CA ASN A 73 21.41 53.87 6.35
C ASN A 73 20.60 54.35 7.57
N GLN A 74 21.04 54.01 8.78
CA GLN A 74 20.44 54.52 10.01
C GLN A 74 20.66 56.03 10.16
N LEU A 75 21.90 56.50 9.98
CA LEU A 75 22.27 57.91 10.08
C LEU A 75 21.47 58.79 9.12
N TYR A 76 21.29 58.31 7.90
CA TYR A 76 20.51 58.97 6.86
C TYR A 76 19.01 58.65 6.92
N GLY A 77 18.51 58.04 8.00
CA GLY A 77 17.10 57.67 8.16
C GLY A 77 16.12 58.83 7.96
N TYR A 78 16.51 60.06 8.31
CA TYR A 78 15.70 61.26 8.05
C TYR A 78 15.65 61.63 6.56
N LEU A 79 16.78 61.56 5.84
CA LEU A 79 16.84 61.80 4.39
C LEU A 79 16.08 60.70 3.61
N ASN A 80 16.28 59.44 4.02
CA ASN A 80 15.57 58.28 3.47
C ASN A 80 14.04 58.43 3.59
N ASN A 81 13.54 58.83 4.77
CA ASN A 81 12.10 58.95 5.02
C ASN A 81 11.46 60.26 4.53
N SER A 82 12.20 61.37 4.54
CA SER A 82 11.63 62.70 4.27
C SER A 82 11.82 63.18 2.83
N TYR A 83 12.88 62.72 2.16
CA TYR A 83 13.27 63.15 0.82
C TYR A 83 13.13 62.01 -0.20
N ILE A 84 13.81 60.89 0.04
CA ILE A 84 13.86 59.75 -0.89
C ILE A 84 12.49 59.08 -1.01
N LYS A 85 11.75 58.86 0.09
CA LYS A 85 10.38 58.33 0.03
C LYS A 85 9.36 59.24 -0.67
N LYS A 86 9.61 60.56 -0.76
CA LYS A 86 8.74 61.49 -1.51
C LYS A 86 9.00 61.47 -3.01
N GLN A 87 10.19 61.01 -3.42
CA GLN A 87 10.60 60.86 -4.83
C GLN A 87 10.53 59.39 -5.31
N LYS A 88 10.38 58.41 -4.41
CA LYS A 88 9.98 57.04 -4.77
C LYS A 88 8.54 57.06 -5.30
N TYR A 89 8.31 56.44 -6.46
CA TYR A 89 6.97 56.21 -7.00
C TYR A 89 6.10 55.41 -6.00
N SER A 90 4.80 55.71 -5.94
CA SER A 90 3.86 55.02 -5.06
C SER A 90 3.77 53.53 -5.41
N GLU A 91 3.43 52.66 -4.45
CA GLU A 91 3.20 51.22 -4.70
C GLU A 91 2.12 50.97 -5.77
N ALA A 92 1.21 51.93 -5.98
CA ALA A 92 0.22 51.90 -7.05
C ALA A 92 0.83 52.13 -8.45
N ASP A 93 1.86 52.98 -8.54
CA ASP A 93 2.48 53.35 -9.81
C ASP A 93 3.33 52.19 -10.35
N VAL A 94 4.09 51.50 -9.49
CA VAL A 94 4.96 50.35 -9.85
C VAL A 94 4.17 49.12 -10.34
N ASN A 95 2.91 48.98 -9.93
CA ASN A 95 2.05 47.84 -10.27
C ASN A 95 1.21 48.05 -11.54
N TYR A 96 0.87 49.29 -11.91
CA TYR A 96 -0.03 49.61 -13.02
C TYR A 96 0.58 50.48 -14.14
N GLY A 97 1.76 51.06 -13.94
CA GLY A 97 2.44 51.90 -14.92
C GLY A 97 3.38 51.13 -15.85
N VAL A 98 3.27 51.38 -17.16
CA VAL A 98 4.32 51.05 -18.14
C VAL A 98 5.40 52.13 -18.02
N PHE A 99 6.56 51.80 -17.45
CA PHE A 99 7.67 52.74 -17.30
C PHE A 99 8.72 52.62 -18.41
N PRO A 100 9.33 53.74 -18.85
CA PRO A 100 10.53 53.74 -19.66
C PRO A 100 11.74 53.32 -18.83
N VAL A 101 12.69 52.63 -19.49
CA VAL A 101 13.75 51.82 -18.89
C VAL A 101 14.85 52.62 -18.12
N ASP A 102 14.84 53.95 -18.17
CA ASP A 102 15.96 54.81 -17.71
C ASP A 102 15.59 55.89 -16.66
N ALA A 103 14.56 55.68 -15.83
CA ALA A 103 14.33 56.58 -14.69
C ALA A 103 15.10 56.07 -13.46
N ASP A 104 16.28 56.65 -13.18
CA ASP A 104 17.06 56.47 -11.95
C ASP A 104 16.18 56.78 -10.72
N CYS A 105 15.47 55.77 -10.24
CA CYS A 105 14.73 55.86 -8.98
C CYS A 105 15.75 56.00 -7.87
N LEU A 106 15.67 57.09 -7.10
CA LEU A 106 16.53 57.30 -5.95
C LEU A 106 16.36 56.15 -4.95
N LEU A 107 17.42 55.37 -4.81
CA LEU A 107 17.54 54.27 -3.87
C LEU A 107 17.84 54.82 -2.48
N GLU A 108 17.36 54.18 -1.42
CA GLU A 108 17.80 54.51 -0.06
C GLU A 108 19.31 54.32 0.06
N ILE A 109 19.97 55.05 0.96
CA ILE A 109 21.45 55.05 1.00
C ILE A 109 22.04 53.65 1.26
N GLY A 110 21.36 52.80 2.04
CA GLY A 110 21.75 51.39 2.17
C GLY A 110 21.57 50.57 0.88
N GLU A 111 20.52 50.83 0.11
CA GLU A 111 20.24 50.19 -1.20
C GLU A 111 21.25 50.68 -2.25
N LEU A 112 21.58 51.97 -2.25
CA LEU A 112 22.59 52.59 -3.10
C LEU A 112 23.98 52.00 -2.83
N ALA A 113 24.37 51.86 -1.57
CA ALA A 113 25.64 51.24 -1.19
C ALA A 113 25.75 49.81 -1.74
N LYS A 114 24.69 49.00 -1.62
CA LYS A 114 24.62 47.65 -2.19
C LYS A 114 24.73 47.67 -3.72
N GLU A 115 24.07 48.59 -4.41
CA GLU A 115 24.14 48.69 -5.88
C GLU A 115 25.51 49.16 -6.39
N ILE A 116 26.16 50.10 -5.69
CA ILE A 116 27.53 50.53 -5.99
C ILE A 116 28.49 49.35 -5.82
N TRP A 117 28.35 48.58 -4.74
CA TRP A 117 29.15 47.37 -4.51
C TRP A 117 28.95 46.34 -5.62
N LYS A 118 27.70 46.12 -6.04
CA LYS A 118 27.38 45.20 -7.14
C LYS A 118 28.12 45.57 -8.42
N ASN A 119 27.98 46.82 -8.85
CA ASN A 119 28.42 47.27 -10.18
C ASN A 119 29.94 47.49 -10.24
N LEU A 120 30.56 47.94 -9.14
CA LEU A 120 32.00 48.26 -9.11
C LEU A 120 32.88 47.12 -8.57
N MET A 121 32.36 46.27 -7.68
CA MET A 121 33.09 45.12 -7.16
C MET A 121 32.60 43.84 -7.80
N ILE A 122 31.36 43.42 -7.57
CA ILE A 122 30.93 42.08 -7.98
C ILE A 122 31.03 41.90 -9.51
N ASP A 123 30.57 42.85 -10.32
CA ASP A 123 30.57 42.67 -11.78
C ASP A 123 31.97 42.56 -12.41
N SER A 124 33.01 43.14 -11.79
CA SER A 124 34.38 43.05 -12.28
C SER A 124 35.09 41.77 -11.85
N ILE A 125 34.89 41.32 -10.60
CA ILE A 125 35.59 40.16 -10.03
C ILE A 125 34.76 38.87 -9.93
N LYS A 126 33.46 38.89 -10.28
CA LYS A 126 32.54 37.74 -10.16
C LYS A 126 33.08 36.44 -10.73
N ASN A 127 33.61 36.45 -11.96
CA ASN A 127 34.07 35.24 -12.62
C ASN A 127 35.24 34.60 -11.86
N ARG A 128 36.16 35.42 -11.34
CA ARG A 128 37.30 34.93 -10.57
C ARG A 128 36.87 34.42 -9.19
N LEU A 129 36.01 35.17 -8.51
CA LEU A 129 35.46 34.77 -7.21
C LEU A 129 34.73 33.42 -7.30
N VAL A 130 33.88 33.23 -8.30
CA VAL A 130 33.16 31.97 -8.51
C VAL A 130 34.14 30.81 -8.71
N ILE A 131 35.16 30.96 -9.56
CA ILE A 131 36.17 29.90 -9.78
C ILE A 131 36.89 29.54 -8.48
N LEU A 132 37.33 30.54 -7.70
CA LEU A 132 38.05 30.30 -6.44
C LEU A 132 37.16 29.62 -5.39
N ILE A 133 35.89 30.04 -5.27
CA ILE A 133 34.94 29.40 -4.35
C ILE A 133 34.71 27.94 -4.76
N LEU A 134 34.55 27.66 -6.04
CA LEU A 134 34.33 26.30 -6.54
C LEU A 134 35.55 25.41 -6.33
N GLN A 135 36.77 25.94 -6.48
CA GLN A 135 38.01 25.23 -6.16
C GLN A 135 38.11 24.90 -4.67
N GLU A 136 37.76 25.83 -3.78
CA GLU A 136 37.73 25.57 -2.34
C GLU A 136 36.66 24.54 -1.96
N ILE A 137 35.48 24.58 -2.60
CA ILE A 137 34.45 23.55 -2.38
C ILE A 137 34.93 22.18 -2.91
N ALA A 138 35.66 22.13 -4.02
CA ALA A 138 36.28 20.91 -4.52
C ALA A 138 37.36 20.36 -3.56
N LYS A 139 38.14 21.24 -2.91
CA LYS A 139 39.07 20.84 -1.85
C LYS A 139 38.35 20.26 -0.63
N ASP A 140 37.24 20.88 -0.19
CA ASP A 140 36.40 20.35 0.90
C ASP A 140 35.79 18.99 0.53
N ARG A 141 35.41 18.78 -0.74
CA ARG A 141 34.96 17.46 -1.25
C ARG A 141 36.02 16.37 -1.11
N ASN A 142 37.29 16.72 -1.32
CA ASN A 142 38.42 15.82 -1.17
C ASN A 142 38.92 15.70 0.29
N GLY A 143 38.29 16.37 1.24
CA GLY A 143 38.59 16.27 2.67
C GLY A 143 39.68 17.23 3.18
N TYR A 144 40.07 18.24 2.39
CA TYR A 144 40.99 19.29 2.86
C TYR A 144 40.25 20.30 3.75
N TYR A 145 40.97 20.91 4.70
CA TYR A 145 40.43 21.96 5.55
C TYR A 145 40.24 23.25 4.75
N VAL A 146 39.05 23.85 4.88
CA VAL A 146 38.67 25.07 4.19
C VAL A 146 37.99 26.03 5.18
N ASN A 147 38.25 27.33 5.04
CA ASN A 147 37.65 28.34 5.91
C ASN A 147 36.17 28.56 5.55
N GLN A 148 35.30 27.90 6.31
CA GLN A 148 33.87 27.83 6.02
C GLN A 148 33.17 29.19 6.10
N THR A 149 33.62 30.07 6.99
CA THR A 149 33.05 31.39 7.21
C THR A 149 33.24 32.28 5.99
N ILE A 150 34.41 32.19 5.36
CA ILE A 150 34.74 32.99 4.17
C ILE A 150 33.83 32.57 3.03
N ILE A 151 33.75 31.28 2.72
CA ILE A 151 32.90 30.79 1.62
C ILE A 151 31.45 31.18 1.85
N HIS A 152 30.92 30.93 3.05
CA HIS A 152 29.55 31.27 3.37
C HIS A 152 29.30 32.78 3.19
N SER A 153 30.19 33.63 3.72
CA SER A 153 30.03 35.08 3.62
C SER A 153 30.13 35.61 2.19
N VAL A 154 31.04 35.07 1.37
CA VAL A 154 31.13 35.47 -0.05
C VAL A 154 29.89 35.01 -0.81
N VAL A 155 29.38 33.80 -0.53
CA VAL A 155 28.16 33.29 -1.15
C VAL A 155 26.93 34.10 -0.73
N THR A 156 26.78 34.43 0.55
CA THR A 156 25.69 35.29 1.03
C THR A 156 25.80 36.71 0.49
N SER A 157 27.02 37.22 0.22
CA SER A 157 27.19 38.54 -0.40
C SER A 157 26.47 38.66 -1.75
N PHE A 158 26.44 37.60 -2.56
CA PHE A 158 25.71 37.59 -3.85
C PHE A 158 24.19 37.64 -3.66
N VAL A 159 23.68 37.24 -2.50
CA VAL A 159 22.25 37.31 -2.14
C VAL A 159 21.93 38.67 -1.53
N ASP A 160 22.72 39.09 -0.55
CA ASP A 160 22.53 40.31 0.24
C ASP A 160 22.56 41.58 -0.63
N VAL A 161 23.39 41.57 -1.67
CA VAL A 161 23.54 42.69 -2.61
C VAL A 161 22.30 42.89 -3.48
N SER A 162 21.58 41.83 -3.83
CA SER A 162 20.34 41.92 -4.62
C SER A 162 19.06 41.92 -3.78
N GLU A 163 19.17 41.78 -2.45
CA GLU A 163 18.04 41.71 -1.51
C GLU A 163 17.05 42.88 -1.63
N TYR A 164 17.54 44.07 -1.98
CA TYR A 164 16.70 45.28 -2.11
C TYR A 164 15.74 45.23 -3.33
N LYS A 165 15.97 44.32 -4.29
CA LYS A 165 15.11 44.16 -5.47
C LYS A 165 13.88 43.32 -5.15
N LYS A 166 12.72 43.95 -4.97
CA LYS A 166 11.43 43.28 -4.67
C LYS A 166 10.98 42.22 -5.71
N LYS A 167 11.37 42.35 -6.98
CA LYS A 167 10.92 41.44 -8.07
C LYS A 167 11.82 40.21 -8.28
N ALA A 168 13.11 40.29 -7.97
CA ALA A 168 14.07 39.21 -8.23
C ALA A 168 15.32 39.28 -7.30
N PRO A 169 15.16 39.07 -5.98
CA PRO A 169 16.24 39.29 -5.01
C PRO A 169 17.37 38.25 -5.10
N LEU A 170 17.19 37.16 -5.86
CA LEU A 170 18.13 36.04 -5.97
C LEU A 170 18.73 35.87 -7.38
N GLU A 171 18.34 36.70 -8.35
CA GLU A 171 18.74 36.55 -9.76
C GLU A 171 20.26 36.53 -9.93
N LEU A 172 20.96 37.44 -9.24
CA LEU A 172 22.41 37.54 -9.26
C LEU A 172 23.09 36.26 -8.77
N TYR A 173 22.62 35.71 -7.64
CA TYR A 173 23.11 34.46 -7.08
C TYR A 173 22.82 33.26 -8.00
N GLN A 174 21.63 33.21 -8.61
CA GLN A 174 21.21 32.10 -9.45
C GLN A 174 22.00 32.05 -10.77
N GLU A 175 22.19 33.20 -11.43
CA GLU A 175 22.89 33.27 -12.71
C GLU A 175 24.41 33.11 -12.58
N ILE A 176 25.01 33.79 -11.62
CA ILE A 176 26.48 33.86 -11.52
C ILE A 176 27.05 32.64 -10.81
N PHE A 177 26.43 32.24 -9.70
CA PHE A 177 26.99 31.21 -8.82
C PHE A 177 26.24 29.89 -8.93
N GLU A 178 24.92 29.85 -8.73
CA GLU A 178 24.16 28.59 -8.65
C GLU A 178 24.26 27.77 -9.94
N ALA A 179 24.14 28.41 -11.11
CA ALA A 179 24.22 27.72 -12.40
C ALA A 179 25.59 27.04 -12.62
N GLN A 180 26.69 27.76 -12.35
CA GLN A 180 28.04 27.22 -12.49
C GLN A 180 28.33 26.16 -11.41
N PHE A 181 27.88 26.40 -10.17
CA PHE A 181 28.00 25.44 -9.06
C PHE A 181 27.31 24.11 -9.38
N LEU A 182 26.07 24.14 -9.87
CA LEU A 182 25.34 22.93 -10.23
C LEU A 182 26.03 22.18 -11.37
N LYS A 183 26.55 22.90 -12.37
CA LYS A 183 27.29 22.30 -13.49
C LYS A 183 28.55 21.57 -13.03
N GLU A 184 29.40 22.21 -12.22
CA GLU A 184 30.64 21.59 -11.72
C GLU A 184 30.36 20.47 -10.71
N THR A 185 29.31 20.61 -9.90
CA THR A 185 28.85 19.55 -8.99
C THR A 185 28.38 18.34 -9.77
N GLY A 186 27.61 18.55 -10.84
CA GLY A 186 27.15 17.49 -11.72
C GLY A 186 28.32 16.74 -12.38
N GLU A 187 29.29 17.46 -12.95
CA GLU A 187 30.49 16.85 -13.55
C GLU A 187 31.33 16.09 -12.53
N PHE A 188 31.57 16.65 -11.33
CA PHE A 188 32.31 15.97 -10.27
C PHE A 188 31.67 14.63 -9.89
N TYR A 189 30.36 14.63 -9.58
CA TYR A 189 29.66 13.41 -9.20
C TYR A 189 29.46 12.43 -10.35
N ARG A 190 29.44 12.91 -11.61
CA ARG A 190 29.44 12.04 -12.79
C ARG A 190 30.74 11.25 -12.91
N HIS A 191 31.88 11.90 -12.71
CA HIS A 191 33.18 11.24 -12.72
C HIS A 191 33.34 10.28 -11.52
N GLU A 192 32.95 10.72 -10.32
CA GLU A 192 33.00 9.88 -9.12
C GLU A 192 32.07 8.66 -9.24
N ALA A 193 30.85 8.81 -9.77
CA ALA A 193 29.94 7.70 -10.01
C ALA A 193 30.51 6.67 -11.00
N ALA A 194 31.14 7.14 -12.10
CA ALA A 194 31.80 6.27 -13.06
C ALA A 194 32.97 5.49 -12.45
N GLN A 195 33.77 6.14 -11.61
CA GLN A 195 34.87 5.50 -10.89
C GLN A 195 34.37 4.47 -9.87
N LEU A 196 33.42 4.86 -9.01
CA LEU A 196 32.84 3.98 -8.00
C LEU A 196 32.16 2.76 -8.63
N LYS A 197 31.53 2.92 -9.78
CA LYS A 197 30.93 1.82 -10.54
C LYS A 197 31.97 0.80 -11.04
N ALA A 198 33.18 1.25 -11.40
CA ALA A 198 34.23 0.36 -11.87
C ALA A 198 34.94 -0.38 -10.73
N GLU A 199 35.04 0.25 -9.55
CA GLU A 199 35.82 -0.28 -8.43
C GLU A 199 34.99 -1.09 -7.42
N CYS A 200 33.69 -0.78 -7.26
CA CYS A 200 32.87 -1.31 -6.18
C CYS A 200 31.81 -2.31 -6.67
N THR A 201 31.35 -3.17 -5.76
CA THR A 201 30.13 -3.97 -5.98
C THR A 201 28.88 -3.08 -5.93
N CYS A 202 27.74 -3.56 -6.47
CA CYS A 202 26.48 -2.81 -6.43
C CYS A 202 26.06 -2.44 -5.00
N SER A 203 26.17 -3.36 -4.04
CA SER A 203 25.82 -3.12 -2.64
C SER A 203 26.68 -2.00 -2.02
N GLU A 204 28.01 -2.04 -2.22
CA GLU A 204 28.93 -1.00 -1.73
C GLU A 204 28.69 0.34 -2.44
N TYR A 205 28.38 0.31 -3.73
CA TYR A 205 28.02 1.50 -4.51
C TYR A 205 26.81 2.20 -3.90
N LEU A 206 25.72 1.47 -3.59
CA LEU A 206 24.51 2.04 -2.99
C LEU A 206 24.80 2.71 -1.65
N GLU A 207 25.62 2.11 -0.79
CA GLU A 207 25.98 2.69 0.50
C GLU A 207 26.82 3.96 0.36
N LYS A 208 27.84 3.93 -0.52
CA LYS A 208 28.69 5.10 -0.79
C LYS A 208 27.88 6.25 -1.39
N VAL A 209 26.97 5.97 -2.32
CA VAL A 209 26.11 7.00 -2.93
C VAL A 209 25.21 7.67 -1.89
N ILE A 210 24.60 6.90 -0.99
CA ILE A 210 23.79 7.48 0.11
C ILE A 210 24.66 8.39 0.98
N GLN A 211 25.84 7.92 1.39
CA GLN A 211 26.76 8.72 2.19
C GLN A 211 27.19 10.00 1.46
N ARG A 212 27.44 9.95 0.15
CA ARG A 212 27.81 11.12 -0.66
C ARG A 212 26.67 12.13 -0.76
N ILE A 213 25.44 11.67 -0.98
CA ILE A 213 24.26 12.54 -0.99
C ILE A 213 24.09 13.23 0.37
N ASP A 214 24.23 12.50 1.48
CA ASP A 214 24.12 13.08 2.83
C ASP A 214 25.23 14.09 3.12
N ASN A 215 26.47 13.79 2.72
CA ASN A 215 27.59 14.71 2.84
C ASN A 215 27.38 15.99 2.02
N GLU A 216 26.88 15.87 0.79
CA GLU A 216 26.58 17.03 -0.05
C GLU A 216 25.42 17.85 0.50
N ASN A 217 24.38 17.21 1.05
CA ASN A 217 23.27 17.90 1.70
C ASN A 217 23.72 18.67 2.95
N PHE A 218 24.66 18.11 3.71
CA PHE A 218 25.25 18.81 4.85
C PHE A 218 26.11 19.99 4.40
N ARG A 219 26.90 19.78 3.34
CA ARG A 219 27.72 20.82 2.71
C ARG A 219 26.88 21.97 2.15
N SER A 220 25.79 21.65 1.45
CA SER A 220 24.89 22.65 0.88
C SER A 220 24.32 23.54 1.99
N ARG A 221 23.92 22.95 3.13
CA ARG A 221 23.40 23.70 4.29
C ARG A 221 24.43 24.59 4.96
N LYS A 222 25.72 24.30 4.81
CA LYS A 222 26.80 25.13 5.35
C LYS A 222 27.13 26.31 4.45
N PHE A 223 27.18 26.11 3.14
CA PHE A 223 27.72 27.10 2.21
C PHE A 223 26.68 27.85 1.39
N LEU A 224 25.53 27.25 1.13
CA LEU A 224 24.58 27.74 0.13
C LEU A 224 23.34 28.37 0.75
N HIS A 225 22.59 29.09 -0.09
CA HIS A 225 21.26 29.56 0.27
C HIS A 225 20.23 28.41 0.23
N SER A 226 19.18 28.51 1.04
CA SER A 226 18.15 27.47 1.21
C SER A 226 17.44 27.04 -0.07
N THR A 227 17.33 27.94 -1.05
CA THR A 227 16.72 27.67 -2.36
C THR A 227 17.51 26.70 -3.22
N SER A 228 18.82 26.57 -2.98
CA SER A 228 19.69 25.69 -3.76
C SER A 228 19.72 24.26 -3.23
N TYR A 229 19.34 24.02 -1.97
CA TYR A 229 19.48 22.70 -1.34
C TYR A 229 18.81 21.59 -2.16
N ALA A 230 17.54 21.79 -2.51
CA ALA A 230 16.79 20.79 -3.30
C ALA A 230 17.37 20.60 -4.70
N LYS A 231 17.82 21.67 -5.36
CA LYS A 231 18.40 21.61 -6.71
C LYS A 231 19.72 20.82 -6.72
N VAL A 232 20.58 21.06 -5.72
CA VAL A 232 21.85 20.35 -5.56
C VAL A 232 21.59 18.86 -5.30
N THR A 233 20.70 18.53 -4.36
CA THR A 233 20.33 17.13 -4.10
C THR A 233 19.83 16.43 -5.36
N GLN A 234 18.97 17.11 -6.14
CA GLN A 234 18.43 16.56 -7.37
C GLN A 234 19.51 16.34 -8.44
N GLU A 235 20.44 17.28 -8.61
CA GLU A 235 21.55 17.12 -9.55
C GLU A 235 22.46 15.95 -9.17
N VAL A 236 22.84 15.82 -7.90
CA VAL A 236 23.64 14.68 -7.42
C VAL A 236 22.91 13.35 -7.65
N GLN A 237 21.62 13.28 -7.34
CA GLN A 237 20.81 12.09 -7.59
C GLN A 237 20.70 11.74 -9.08
N ALA A 238 20.53 12.75 -9.94
CA ALA A 238 20.47 12.56 -11.39
C ALA A 238 21.77 11.97 -11.95
N ARG A 239 22.94 12.46 -11.49
CA ARG A 239 24.25 11.96 -11.96
C ARG A 239 24.66 10.64 -11.35
N MET A 240 24.52 10.49 -10.03
CA MET A 240 24.97 9.27 -9.34
C MET A 240 24.03 8.08 -9.53
N VAL A 241 22.73 8.32 -9.73
CA VAL A 241 21.74 7.25 -9.82
C VAL A 241 21.04 7.24 -11.17
N GLY A 242 20.66 8.40 -11.71
CA GLY A 242 19.97 8.51 -13.00
C GLY A 242 20.84 8.04 -14.18
N ASP A 243 22.07 8.54 -14.31
CA ASP A 243 22.97 8.16 -15.40
C ASP A 243 23.43 6.68 -15.31
N VAL A 244 23.39 6.09 -14.11
CA VAL A 244 23.83 4.71 -13.82
C VAL A 244 22.64 3.74 -13.68
N ILE A 245 21.41 4.20 -13.96
CA ILE A 245 20.20 3.44 -13.67
C ILE A 245 20.15 2.06 -14.34
N GLY A 246 20.69 1.92 -15.56
CA GLY A 246 20.74 0.65 -16.28
C GLY A 246 21.59 -0.42 -15.59
N PHE A 247 22.66 -0.02 -14.90
CA PHE A 247 23.46 -0.94 -14.08
C PHE A 247 22.70 -1.37 -12.82
N LEU A 248 22.04 -0.42 -12.15
CA LEU A 248 21.22 -0.72 -10.98
C LEU A 248 20.04 -1.65 -11.33
N HIS A 249 19.40 -1.43 -12.48
CA HIS A 249 18.33 -2.28 -13.00
C HIS A 249 18.81 -3.70 -13.36
N GLY A 250 20.05 -3.86 -13.85
CA GLY A 250 20.64 -5.18 -14.11
C GLY A 250 20.80 -6.03 -12.86
N GLU A 251 21.21 -5.42 -11.75
CA GLU A 251 21.44 -6.10 -10.48
C GLU A 251 20.15 -6.29 -9.64
N CYS A 252 19.05 -5.60 -10.00
CA CYS A 252 17.77 -5.69 -9.26
C CYS A 252 17.29 -7.13 -9.11
N LYS A 253 17.39 -7.92 -10.17
CA LYS A 253 16.90 -9.30 -10.20
C LYS A 253 17.60 -10.16 -9.15
N ASP A 254 18.94 -10.15 -9.15
CA ASP A 254 19.74 -10.96 -8.23
C ASP A 254 19.54 -10.52 -6.77
N MET A 255 19.37 -9.22 -6.52
CA MET A 255 19.11 -8.67 -5.19
C MET A 255 17.74 -9.09 -4.64
N VAL A 256 16.73 -9.17 -5.52
CA VAL A 256 15.38 -9.64 -5.18
C VAL A 256 15.38 -11.15 -4.95
N GLU A 257 16.03 -11.94 -5.83
CA GLU A 257 16.12 -13.40 -5.69
C GLU A 257 16.89 -13.84 -4.43
N GLN A 258 17.94 -13.10 -4.05
CA GLN A 258 18.72 -13.35 -2.83
C GLN A 258 18.10 -12.73 -1.56
N GLU A 259 16.97 -12.02 -1.68
CA GLU A 259 16.25 -11.38 -0.57
C GLU A 259 17.14 -10.46 0.30
N LYS A 260 18.08 -9.74 -0.32
CA LYS A 260 19.01 -8.81 0.36
C LYS A 260 18.29 -7.56 0.87
N ARG A 261 17.63 -7.66 2.03
CA ARG A 261 16.78 -6.60 2.62
C ARG A 261 17.47 -5.23 2.77
N LYS A 262 18.74 -5.23 3.20
CA LYS A 262 19.51 -3.97 3.40
C LYS A 262 19.69 -3.25 2.06
N ASP A 263 20.12 -3.97 1.04
CA ASP A 263 20.43 -3.38 -0.25
C ASP A 263 19.16 -2.98 -1.00
N LEU A 264 18.08 -3.77 -0.91
CA LEU A 264 16.77 -3.40 -1.44
C LEU A 264 16.21 -2.11 -0.80
N ARG A 265 16.47 -1.89 0.50
CA ARG A 265 16.08 -0.65 1.20
C ARG A 265 16.87 0.54 0.67
N ASN A 266 18.17 0.37 0.46
CA ASN A 266 19.04 1.40 -0.11
C ASN A 266 18.63 1.74 -1.55
N LEU A 267 18.37 0.69 -2.35
CA LEU A 267 17.91 0.82 -3.72
C LEU A 267 16.56 1.55 -3.81
N TYR A 268 15.58 1.21 -2.95
CA TYR A 268 14.30 1.91 -2.86
C TYR A 268 14.48 3.40 -2.55
N LYS A 269 15.32 3.74 -1.56
CA LYS A 269 15.62 5.13 -1.20
C LYS A 269 16.22 5.92 -2.35
N LEU A 270 17.10 5.31 -3.14
CA LEU A 270 17.80 5.97 -4.24
C LEU A 270 16.96 6.06 -5.51
N LEU A 271 16.10 5.08 -5.80
CA LEU A 271 15.26 5.07 -7.00
C LEU A 271 13.96 5.88 -6.85
N LYS A 272 13.46 6.07 -5.62
CA LYS A 272 12.20 6.80 -5.35
C LYS A 272 12.18 8.25 -5.87
N PRO A 273 13.26 9.05 -5.73
CA PRO A 273 13.28 10.43 -6.25
C PRO A 273 13.36 10.51 -7.78
N ILE A 274 13.73 9.42 -8.45
CA ILE A 274 14.01 9.42 -9.90
C ILE A 274 12.73 9.10 -10.66
N HIS A 275 12.45 9.89 -11.69
CA HIS A 275 11.31 9.66 -12.56
C HIS A 275 11.39 8.26 -13.19
N LYS A 276 10.36 7.43 -12.96
CA LYS A 276 10.26 6.03 -13.40
C LYS A 276 11.36 5.10 -12.88
N GLY A 277 12.11 5.50 -11.85
CA GLY A 277 13.20 4.69 -11.32
C GLY A 277 12.73 3.36 -10.72
N LEU A 278 11.56 3.37 -10.09
CA LEU A 278 10.97 2.22 -9.40
C LEU A 278 10.27 1.21 -10.32
N GLU A 279 9.95 1.55 -11.59
CA GLU A 279 9.12 0.68 -12.45
C GLU A 279 9.73 -0.70 -12.68
N VAL A 280 11.05 -0.77 -12.89
CA VAL A 280 11.76 -2.04 -13.10
C VAL A 280 11.81 -2.84 -11.81
N LEU A 281 12.14 -2.21 -10.69
CA LEU A 281 12.19 -2.88 -9.38
C LEU A 281 10.81 -3.47 -9.00
N VAL A 282 9.73 -2.73 -9.23
CA VAL A 282 8.36 -3.22 -8.98
C VAL A 282 8.03 -4.42 -9.87
N LYS A 283 8.42 -4.39 -11.16
CA LYS A 283 8.22 -5.52 -12.08
C LYS A 283 9.03 -6.76 -11.67
N GLU A 284 10.29 -6.59 -11.29
CA GLU A 284 11.13 -7.72 -10.84
C GLU A 284 10.57 -8.34 -9.55
N VAL A 285 10.12 -7.52 -8.59
CA VAL A 285 9.44 -8.01 -7.38
C VAL A 285 8.12 -8.73 -7.74
N GLU A 286 7.30 -8.18 -8.65
CA GLU A 286 6.08 -8.84 -9.15
C GLU A 286 6.40 -10.22 -9.74
N MET A 287 7.42 -10.32 -10.59
CA MET A 287 7.85 -11.56 -11.24
C MET A 287 8.38 -12.58 -10.23
N TYR A 288 9.20 -12.14 -9.27
CA TYR A 288 9.76 -13.01 -8.24
C TYR A 288 8.66 -13.59 -7.33
N ILE A 289 7.72 -12.75 -6.87
CA ILE A 289 6.55 -13.20 -6.08
C ILE A 289 5.74 -14.23 -6.88
N LYS A 290 5.49 -13.95 -8.16
CA LYS A 290 4.76 -14.86 -9.05
C LYS A 290 5.48 -16.19 -9.21
N HIS A 291 6.80 -16.17 -9.37
CA HIS A 291 7.61 -17.38 -9.51
C HIS A 291 7.59 -18.23 -8.23
N GLN A 292 7.85 -17.63 -7.07
CA GLN A 292 7.83 -18.34 -5.78
C GLN A 292 6.43 -18.85 -5.41
N GLY A 293 5.39 -18.06 -5.70
CA GLY A 293 4.01 -18.48 -5.57
C GLY A 293 3.70 -19.69 -6.45
N MET A 294 4.06 -19.65 -7.74
CA MET A 294 3.82 -20.77 -8.65
C MET A 294 4.54 -22.05 -8.22
N GLN A 295 5.81 -21.97 -7.81
CA GLN A 295 6.55 -23.13 -7.31
C GLN A 295 5.87 -23.77 -6.10
N SER A 296 5.46 -22.95 -5.13
CA SER A 296 4.77 -23.39 -3.91
C SER A 296 3.47 -24.12 -4.26
N VAL A 297 2.71 -23.60 -5.24
CA VAL A 297 1.41 -24.11 -5.66
C VAL A 297 1.51 -25.41 -6.48
N LEU A 298 2.43 -25.47 -7.44
CA LEU A 298 2.61 -26.63 -8.31
C LEU A 298 3.03 -27.89 -7.54
N SER A 299 3.79 -27.71 -6.45
CA SER A 299 4.22 -28.82 -5.60
C SER A 299 3.04 -29.57 -4.94
N LEU A 300 1.90 -28.91 -4.73
CA LEU A 300 0.80 -29.41 -3.90
C LEU A 300 -0.31 -30.15 -4.66
N LYS A 301 -0.18 -30.38 -5.97
CA LYS A 301 -1.04 -31.26 -6.81
C LYS A 301 -2.55 -31.35 -6.43
N ASN A 302 -3.20 -30.21 -6.15
CA ASN A 302 -4.63 -30.11 -5.77
C ASN A 302 -5.00 -30.48 -4.31
N ASP A 303 -4.07 -30.34 -3.37
CA ASP A 303 -4.37 -30.43 -1.94
C ASP A 303 -5.01 -29.11 -1.43
N PRO A 304 -6.09 -29.14 -0.62
CA PRO A 304 -6.57 -27.98 0.14
C PRO A 304 -5.48 -27.22 0.92
N SER A 305 -4.36 -27.86 1.28
CA SER A 305 -3.17 -27.20 1.85
C SER A 305 -2.54 -26.12 0.95
N PHE A 306 -2.97 -26.01 -0.32
CA PHE A 306 -2.67 -24.88 -1.20
C PHE A 306 -2.96 -23.52 -0.54
N VAL A 307 -4.07 -23.40 0.20
CA VAL A 307 -4.48 -22.13 0.82
C VAL A 307 -3.44 -21.69 1.85
N GLU A 308 -2.93 -22.62 2.66
CA GLU A 308 -1.90 -22.33 3.68
C GLU A 308 -0.55 -21.98 3.05
N ALA A 309 -0.15 -22.68 1.98
CA ALA A 309 1.08 -22.36 1.27
C ALA A 309 1.01 -20.96 0.63
N MET A 310 -0.12 -20.62 -0.01
CA MET A 310 -0.31 -19.31 -0.60
C MET A 310 -0.37 -18.20 0.45
N LEU A 311 -0.98 -18.46 1.61
CA LEU A 311 -0.97 -17.51 2.74
C LEU A 311 0.43 -17.26 3.28
N LYS A 312 1.26 -18.30 3.42
CA LYS A 312 2.67 -18.14 3.83
C LYS A 312 3.43 -17.23 2.86
N VAL A 313 3.25 -17.44 1.55
CA VAL A 313 3.86 -16.58 0.51
C VAL A 313 3.36 -15.13 0.65
N TYR A 314 2.05 -14.94 0.78
CA TYR A 314 1.47 -13.60 0.94
C TYR A 314 2.02 -12.87 2.18
N HIS A 315 2.04 -13.52 3.35
CA HIS A 315 2.53 -12.90 4.58
C HIS A 315 4.02 -12.57 4.50
N LYS A 316 4.85 -13.48 3.95
CA LYS A 316 6.29 -13.26 3.76
C LYS A 316 6.56 -11.99 2.94
N PHE A 317 5.90 -11.85 1.80
CA PHE A 317 6.10 -10.70 0.92
C PHE A 317 5.42 -9.43 1.43
N ARG A 318 4.30 -9.54 2.14
CA ARG A 318 3.69 -8.39 2.82
C ARG A 318 4.63 -7.81 3.88
N GLU A 319 5.26 -8.66 4.68
CA GLU A 319 6.27 -8.24 5.65
C GLU A 319 7.47 -7.59 4.96
N LEU A 320 7.98 -8.18 3.88
CA LEU A 320 9.06 -7.60 3.08
C LEU A 320 8.72 -6.19 2.59
N ILE A 321 7.50 -5.99 2.07
CA ILE A 321 7.04 -4.67 1.56
C ILE A 321 6.89 -3.65 2.69
N LEU A 322 6.41 -4.07 3.86
CA LEU A 322 6.29 -3.20 5.03
C LEU A 322 7.67 -2.75 5.53
N ASP A 323 8.61 -3.69 5.66
CA ASP A 323 9.93 -3.43 6.24
C ASP A 323 10.87 -2.69 5.29
N VAL A 324 10.94 -3.12 4.02
CA VAL A 324 11.92 -2.63 3.04
C VAL A 324 11.39 -1.45 2.23
N PHE A 325 10.13 -1.53 1.78
CA PHE A 325 9.53 -0.55 0.86
C PHE A 325 8.58 0.44 1.56
N SER A 326 8.56 0.47 2.90
CA SER A 326 7.77 1.43 3.68
C SER A 326 6.26 1.45 3.32
N ASN A 327 5.69 0.27 3.00
CA ASN A 327 4.29 0.11 2.59
C ASN A 327 3.90 0.94 1.34
N ASP A 328 4.81 1.06 0.38
CA ASP A 328 4.55 1.76 -0.88
C ASP A 328 3.42 1.09 -1.70
N GLN A 329 2.53 1.91 -2.24
CA GLN A 329 1.33 1.46 -2.96
C GLN A 329 1.68 0.73 -4.26
N ALA A 330 2.78 1.10 -4.94
CA ALA A 330 3.20 0.44 -6.18
C ALA A 330 3.59 -1.03 -5.91
N PHE A 331 4.34 -1.28 -4.84
CA PHE A 331 4.74 -2.63 -4.43
C PHE A 331 3.57 -3.44 -3.88
N THR A 332 2.66 -2.79 -3.14
CA THR A 332 1.43 -3.45 -2.67
C THR A 332 0.56 -3.89 -3.85
N SER A 333 0.40 -3.04 -4.86
CA SER A 333 -0.34 -3.36 -6.08
C SER A 333 0.32 -4.49 -6.89
N ALA A 334 1.67 -4.52 -6.91
CA ALA A 334 2.42 -5.61 -7.54
C ALA A 334 2.24 -6.95 -6.82
N LEU A 335 2.24 -6.95 -5.48
CA LEU A 335 1.92 -8.14 -4.69
C LEU A 335 0.51 -8.64 -5.01
N ASP A 336 -0.48 -7.74 -5.01
CA ASP A 336 -1.88 -8.10 -5.28
C ASP A 336 -2.06 -8.70 -6.68
N LYS A 337 -1.39 -8.10 -7.69
CA LYS A 337 -1.39 -8.58 -9.07
C LYS A 337 -0.67 -9.92 -9.24
N ALA A 338 0.46 -10.10 -8.57
CA ALA A 338 1.19 -11.37 -8.56
C ALA A 338 0.36 -12.48 -7.90
N CYS A 339 -0.23 -12.22 -6.73
CA CYS A 339 -1.10 -13.16 -6.03
C CYS A 339 -2.33 -13.55 -6.85
N SER A 340 -3.01 -12.57 -7.46
CA SER A 340 -4.14 -12.82 -8.37
C SER A 340 -3.72 -13.69 -9.55
N SER A 341 -2.56 -13.41 -10.16
CA SER A 341 -2.04 -14.21 -11.27
C SER A 341 -1.67 -15.64 -10.88
N VAL A 342 -1.22 -15.88 -9.64
CA VAL A 342 -0.88 -17.23 -9.14
C VAL A 342 -2.15 -18.01 -8.80
N ILE A 343 -3.11 -17.37 -8.10
CA ILE A 343 -4.35 -18.00 -7.64
C ILE A 343 -5.24 -18.37 -8.83
N ASN A 344 -5.33 -17.50 -9.84
CA ASN A 344 -6.15 -17.74 -11.04
C ASN A 344 -5.37 -18.47 -12.15
N HIS A 345 -4.18 -19.00 -11.83
CA HIS A 345 -3.41 -19.76 -12.80
C HIS A 345 -4.09 -21.09 -13.13
N LYS A 346 -4.53 -21.24 -14.38
CA LYS A 346 -5.09 -22.49 -14.88
C LYS A 346 -3.95 -23.49 -15.07
N SER A 347 -3.97 -24.59 -14.33
CA SER A 347 -3.01 -25.69 -14.52
C SER A 347 -3.11 -26.20 -15.96
N GLN A 348 -2.11 -25.87 -16.78
CA GLN A 348 -1.97 -26.38 -18.13
C GLN A 348 -1.47 -27.82 -18.10
N ASN A 349 -2.30 -28.75 -17.63
CA ASN A 349 -2.08 -30.16 -17.92
C ASN A 349 -2.48 -30.39 -19.38
N SER A 350 -1.51 -30.80 -20.22
CA SER A 350 -1.54 -30.82 -21.69
C SER A 350 -2.59 -31.73 -22.36
N ARG A 351 -3.60 -32.22 -21.62
CA ARG A 351 -4.65 -33.11 -22.15
C ARG A 351 -6.01 -32.43 -22.31
N THR A 352 -6.22 -31.25 -21.72
CA THR A 352 -7.44 -30.45 -21.95
C THR A 352 -7.10 -28.96 -22.02
N PRO A 353 -7.16 -28.31 -23.20
CA PRO A 353 -6.83 -26.89 -23.37
C PRO A 353 -7.79 -25.92 -22.63
N ASN A 354 -8.78 -26.43 -21.90
CA ASN A 354 -9.82 -25.68 -21.19
C ASN A 354 -10.06 -26.22 -19.76
N ALA A 355 -9.01 -26.65 -19.05
CA ALA A 355 -9.16 -27.08 -17.66
C ALA A 355 -9.70 -25.92 -16.78
N PRO A 356 -10.81 -26.11 -16.04
CA PRO A 356 -11.37 -25.07 -15.20
C PRO A 356 -10.42 -24.74 -14.05
N ASN A 357 -10.45 -23.48 -13.61
CA ASN A 357 -9.72 -23.05 -12.42
C ASN A 357 -10.20 -23.87 -11.21
N ARG A 358 -9.29 -24.60 -10.57
CA ARG A 358 -9.59 -25.45 -9.41
C ARG A 358 -9.44 -24.71 -8.08
N SER A 359 -8.79 -23.54 -8.07
CA SER A 359 -8.60 -22.73 -6.88
C SER A 359 -9.90 -22.40 -6.13
N PRO A 360 -11.04 -22.06 -6.80
CA PRO A 360 -12.32 -21.87 -6.12
C PRO A 360 -12.81 -23.11 -5.38
N GLU A 361 -12.62 -24.30 -5.97
CA GLU A 361 -13.05 -25.57 -5.37
C GLU A 361 -12.16 -25.94 -4.17
N LEU A 362 -10.85 -25.76 -4.31
CA LEU A 362 -9.88 -26.06 -3.25
C LEU A 362 -10.08 -25.15 -2.03
N LEU A 363 -10.33 -23.86 -2.26
CA LEU A 363 -10.65 -22.91 -1.19
C LEU A 363 -11.95 -23.31 -0.47
N ALA A 364 -13.00 -23.66 -1.23
CA ALA A 364 -14.25 -24.12 -0.63
C ALA A 364 -14.08 -25.40 0.20
N LYS A 365 -13.28 -26.36 -0.30
CA LYS A 365 -12.91 -27.59 0.42
C LYS A 365 -12.09 -27.32 1.68
N TYR A 366 -11.16 -26.36 1.62
CA TYR A 366 -10.37 -25.96 2.78
C TYR A 366 -11.27 -25.39 3.89
N CYS A 367 -12.16 -24.45 3.55
CA CYS A 367 -13.13 -23.92 4.51
C CYS A 367 -14.09 -25.02 5.03
N ASP A 368 -14.53 -25.96 4.19
CA ASP A 368 -15.36 -27.08 4.60
C ASP A 368 -14.67 -28.01 5.61
N ASN A 369 -13.37 -28.28 5.42
CA ASN A 369 -12.61 -29.09 6.36
C ASN A 369 -12.39 -28.37 7.70
N LEU A 370 -12.20 -27.05 7.69
CA LEU A 370 -12.06 -26.24 8.91
C LEU A 370 -13.35 -26.16 9.73
N LEU A 371 -14.50 -26.06 9.05
CA LEU A 371 -15.80 -25.87 9.68
C LEU A 371 -16.53 -27.18 10.02
N LYS A 372 -15.96 -28.34 9.67
CA LYS A 372 -16.51 -29.66 10.03
C LYS A 372 -16.13 -30.06 11.45
N LYS A 373 -17.06 -30.75 12.13
CA LYS A 373 -16.81 -31.42 13.42
C LYS A 373 -15.66 -32.41 13.24
N SER A 374 -14.50 -32.05 13.82
CA SER A 374 -13.28 -32.84 13.84
C SER A 374 -13.09 -33.45 15.23
N THR A 375 -12.61 -34.70 15.29
CA THR A 375 -12.21 -35.37 16.54
C THR A 375 -11.01 -34.72 17.22
N LYS A 376 -10.22 -33.93 16.48
CA LYS A 376 -9.20 -33.01 17.00
C LYS A 376 -9.73 -31.59 16.86
N GLY A 377 -10.30 -31.03 17.92
CA GLY A 377 -10.78 -29.65 17.90
C GLY A 377 -9.64 -28.69 17.57
N VAL A 378 -9.84 -27.82 16.56
CA VAL A 378 -8.98 -26.65 16.33
C VAL A 378 -9.45 -25.57 17.32
N GLY A 379 -8.52 -24.87 17.97
CA GLY A 379 -8.91 -23.81 18.92
C GLY A 379 -9.62 -22.66 18.19
N ASP A 380 -10.61 -22.03 18.84
CA ASP A 380 -11.44 -20.99 18.22
C ASP A 380 -10.62 -19.82 17.64
N ALA A 381 -9.52 -19.43 18.31
CA ALA A 381 -8.63 -18.38 17.83
C ALA A 381 -7.85 -18.78 16.56
N GLU A 382 -7.34 -20.02 16.51
CA GLU A 382 -6.63 -20.54 15.32
C GLU A 382 -7.59 -20.72 14.14
N LEU A 383 -8.81 -21.16 14.43
CA LEU A 383 -9.88 -21.26 13.42
C LEU A 383 -10.18 -19.87 12.85
N ASP A 384 -10.31 -18.86 13.70
CA ASP A 384 -10.61 -17.49 13.26
C ASP A 384 -9.51 -16.87 12.39
N GLU A 385 -8.24 -17.11 12.74
CA GLU A 385 -7.07 -16.68 11.96
C GLU A 385 -7.06 -17.35 10.58
N LYS A 386 -7.26 -18.67 10.52
CA LYS A 386 -7.31 -19.43 9.26
C LYS A 386 -8.48 -19.03 8.37
N LEU A 387 -9.65 -18.76 8.95
CA LEU A 387 -10.81 -18.24 8.21
C LEU A 387 -10.55 -16.83 7.68
N SER A 388 -9.92 -15.96 8.48
CA SER A 388 -9.52 -14.61 8.05
C SER A 388 -8.52 -14.67 6.88
N GLY A 389 -7.52 -15.55 6.97
CA GLY A 389 -6.59 -15.82 5.86
C GLY A 389 -7.30 -16.33 4.60
N SER A 390 -8.27 -17.25 4.76
CA SER A 390 -9.05 -17.78 3.63
C SER A 390 -9.78 -16.65 2.87
N ILE A 391 -10.25 -15.62 3.57
CA ILE A 391 -10.88 -14.44 2.97
C ILE A 391 -9.87 -13.56 2.21
N ILE A 392 -8.61 -13.50 2.65
CA ILE A 392 -7.55 -12.80 1.89
C ILE A 392 -7.37 -13.46 0.52
N ILE A 393 -7.25 -14.79 0.48
CA ILE A 393 -7.13 -15.55 -0.78
C ILE A 393 -8.39 -15.41 -1.63
N PHE A 394 -9.57 -15.43 -1.02
CA PHE A 394 -10.85 -15.24 -1.69
C PHE A 394 -10.95 -13.90 -2.44
N LYS A 395 -10.34 -12.81 -1.91
CA LYS A 395 -10.36 -11.49 -2.57
C LYS A 395 -9.67 -11.51 -3.93
N TYR A 396 -8.63 -12.32 -4.09
CA TYR A 396 -7.86 -12.44 -5.34
C TYR A 396 -8.43 -13.46 -6.33
N LEU A 397 -9.55 -14.11 -5.99
CA LEU A 397 -10.20 -15.10 -6.83
C LEU A 397 -11.11 -14.42 -7.87
N ASP A 398 -10.95 -14.77 -9.15
CA ASP A 398 -11.82 -14.24 -10.23
C ASP A 398 -13.16 -14.98 -10.29
N ASP A 399 -13.13 -16.32 -10.27
CA ASP A 399 -14.30 -17.21 -10.44
C ASP A 399 -15.09 -17.39 -9.12
N LYS A 400 -15.60 -16.27 -8.57
CA LYS A 400 -16.30 -16.24 -7.27
C LYS A 400 -17.63 -16.98 -7.26
N ASP A 401 -18.32 -17.02 -8.40
CA ASP A 401 -19.56 -17.77 -8.62
C ASP A 401 -19.33 -19.30 -8.51
N VAL A 402 -18.20 -19.78 -9.04
CA VAL A 402 -17.79 -21.18 -8.91
C VAL A 402 -17.52 -21.53 -7.44
N PHE A 403 -16.80 -20.66 -6.71
CA PHE A 403 -16.62 -20.80 -5.26
C PHE A 403 -17.98 -20.86 -4.55
N GLN A 404 -18.88 -19.93 -4.84
CA GLN A 404 -20.21 -19.86 -4.23
C GLN A 404 -20.97 -21.17 -4.41
N ARG A 405 -20.99 -21.73 -5.63
CA ARG A 405 -21.69 -22.99 -5.92
C ARG A 405 -21.14 -24.16 -5.11
N PHE A 406 -19.82 -24.29 -5.02
CA PHE A 406 -19.20 -25.36 -4.23
C PHE A 406 -19.42 -25.14 -2.72
N TYR A 407 -19.21 -23.91 -2.24
CA TYR A 407 -19.39 -23.54 -0.85
C TYR A 407 -20.83 -23.75 -0.38
N SER A 408 -21.83 -23.27 -1.13
CA SER A 408 -23.25 -23.47 -0.82
C SER A 408 -23.61 -24.95 -0.73
N ARG A 409 -23.08 -25.79 -1.65
CA ARG A 409 -23.35 -27.23 -1.64
C ARG A 409 -22.74 -27.92 -0.42
N MET A 410 -21.54 -27.51 -0.01
CA MET A 410 -20.87 -28.05 1.17
C MET A 410 -21.54 -27.58 2.46
N LEU A 411 -21.86 -26.30 2.56
CA LEU A 411 -22.63 -25.73 3.66
C LEU A 411 -23.99 -26.44 3.82
N ALA A 412 -24.72 -26.67 2.73
CA ALA A 412 -26.00 -27.38 2.77
C ALA A 412 -25.87 -28.77 3.41
N LYS A 413 -24.84 -29.53 3.02
CA LYS A 413 -24.56 -30.84 3.63
C LYS A 413 -24.21 -30.73 5.10
N ARG A 414 -23.36 -29.76 5.49
CA ARG A 414 -22.98 -29.58 6.91
C ARG A 414 -24.17 -29.21 7.78
N LEU A 415 -25.06 -28.34 7.30
CA LEU A 415 -26.28 -27.94 8.01
C LEU A 415 -27.29 -29.09 8.12
N ILE A 416 -27.55 -29.83 7.02
CA ILE A 416 -28.50 -30.96 7.02
C ILE A 416 -28.03 -32.09 7.92
N TYR A 417 -26.75 -32.44 7.86
CA TYR A 417 -26.18 -33.55 8.65
C TYR A 417 -25.68 -33.14 10.03
N SER A 418 -25.90 -31.88 10.46
CA SER A 418 -25.42 -31.34 11.74
C SER A 418 -23.92 -31.59 11.99
N GLN A 419 -23.12 -31.43 10.92
CA GLN A 419 -21.67 -31.65 10.92
C GLN A 419 -20.85 -30.37 11.12
N SER A 420 -21.49 -29.21 11.29
CA SER A 420 -20.78 -27.95 11.56
C SER A 420 -20.15 -27.94 12.96
N ALA A 421 -18.89 -27.52 13.07
CA ALA A 421 -18.15 -27.45 14.33
C ALA A 421 -18.76 -26.43 15.29
N SER A 422 -19.10 -25.25 14.79
CA SER A 422 -19.78 -24.18 15.52
C SER A 422 -20.71 -23.40 14.56
N MET A 423 -21.92 -23.10 15.02
CA MET A 423 -22.88 -22.30 14.25
C MET A 423 -22.42 -20.83 14.17
N ASP A 424 -21.84 -20.30 15.25
CA ASP A 424 -21.32 -18.95 15.32
C ASP A 424 -20.16 -18.74 14.33
N ALA A 425 -19.25 -19.73 14.23
CA ALA A 425 -18.13 -19.68 13.29
C ALA A 425 -18.60 -19.64 11.81
N GLU A 426 -19.69 -20.35 11.50
CA GLU A 426 -20.28 -20.32 10.16
C GLU A 426 -20.95 -18.97 9.87
N GLU A 427 -21.64 -18.37 10.85
CA GLU A 427 -22.24 -17.04 10.72
C GLU A 427 -21.18 -15.94 10.53
N VAL A 428 -20.08 -16.01 11.28
CA VAL A 428 -18.93 -15.12 11.11
C VAL A 428 -18.34 -15.26 9.71
N MET A 429 -18.17 -16.49 9.21
CA MET A 429 -17.64 -16.73 7.86
C MET A 429 -18.56 -16.13 6.77
N ILE A 430 -19.89 -16.30 6.90
CA ILE A 430 -20.86 -15.71 5.98
C ILE A 430 -20.82 -14.17 6.05
N THR A 431 -20.67 -13.60 7.25
CA THR A 431 -20.55 -12.15 7.44
C THR A 431 -19.29 -11.60 6.77
N ARG A 432 -18.17 -12.32 6.86
CA ARG A 432 -16.92 -11.96 6.15
C ARG A 432 -17.08 -12.03 4.64
N LEU A 433 -17.74 -13.07 4.11
CA LEU A 433 -18.06 -13.17 2.68
C LEU A 433 -18.98 -12.03 2.22
N LYS A 434 -19.92 -11.60 3.06
CA LYS A 434 -20.81 -10.46 2.80
C LYS A 434 -20.03 -9.15 2.72
N GLN A 435 -19.06 -8.93 3.60
CA GLN A 435 -18.19 -7.74 3.53
C GLN A 435 -17.33 -7.73 2.26
N ALA A 436 -16.87 -8.90 1.80
CA ALA A 436 -15.99 -8.99 0.63
C ALA A 436 -16.72 -8.93 -0.74
N CYS A 437 -17.96 -9.43 -0.83
CA CYS A 437 -18.69 -9.57 -2.11
C CYS A 437 -20.11 -9.02 -2.10
N GLY A 438 -20.55 -8.42 -0.99
CA GLY A 438 -21.88 -7.84 -0.85
C GLY A 438 -22.96 -8.83 -0.42
N TYR A 439 -24.16 -8.28 -0.21
CA TYR A 439 -25.30 -9.04 0.30
C TYR A 439 -25.90 -10.01 -0.73
N GLU A 440 -25.96 -9.63 -2.01
CA GLU A 440 -26.56 -10.47 -3.05
C GLU A 440 -25.84 -11.83 -3.19
N PHE A 441 -24.52 -11.83 -3.05
CA PHE A 441 -23.68 -13.02 -3.06
C PHE A 441 -24.00 -13.97 -1.89
N THR A 442 -24.25 -13.43 -0.71
CA THR A 442 -24.44 -14.21 0.53
C THR A 442 -25.90 -14.45 0.90
N ASN A 443 -26.86 -13.84 0.21
CA ASN A 443 -28.29 -13.90 0.50
C ASN A 443 -28.81 -15.35 0.59
N LYS A 444 -28.40 -16.22 -0.35
CA LYS A 444 -28.76 -17.65 -0.32
C LYS A 444 -28.23 -18.35 0.93
N LEU A 445 -26.99 -18.06 1.34
CA LEU A 445 -26.38 -18.66 2.54
C LEU A 445 -27.11 -18.21 3.82
N HIS A 446 -27.43 -16.92 3.94
CA HIS A 446 -28.21 -16.40 5.07
C HIS A 446 -29.60 -17.05 5.14
N ARG A 447 -30.26 -17.22 3.99
CA ARG A 447 -31.56 -17.91 3.94
C ARG A 447 -31.48 -19.36 4.39
N MET A 448 -30.39 -20.06 4.06
CA MET A 448 -30.17 -21.43 4.57
C MET A 448 -30.06 -21.46 6.10
N PHE A 449 -29.41 -20.47 6.72
CA PHE A 449 -29.35 -20.34 8.18
C PHE A 449 -30.73 -20.06 8.79
N THR A 450 -31.46 -19.10 8.24
CA THR A 450 -32.81 -18.79 8.74
C THR A 450 -33.75 -19.98 8.60
N ASP A 451 -33.66 -20.74 7.50
CA ASP A 451 -34.48 -21.94 7.30
C ASP A 451 -34.19 -23.02 8.34
N ILE A 452 -32.92 -23.18 8.77
CA ILE A 452 -32.56 -24.13 9.84
C ILE A 452 -33.15 -23.70 11.19
N SER A 453 -33.01 -22.42 11.56
CA SER A 453 -33.58 -21.90 12.82
C SER A 453 -35.11 -21.98 12.83
N VAL A 454 -35.77 -21.62 11.74
CA VAL A 454 -37.24 -21.72 11.61
C VAL A 454 -37.69 -23.19 11.62
N SER A 455 -36.87 -24.11 11.09
CA SER A 455 -37.16 -25.55 11.14
C SER A 455 -37.16 -26.08 12.57
N SER A 456 -36.22 -25.67 13.43
CA SER A 456 -36.28 -26.03 14.85
C SER A 456 -37.57 -25.53 15.52
N ASP A 457 -38.03 -24.33 15.19
CA ASP A 457 -39.30 -23.81 15.70
C ASP A 457 -40.49 -24.64 15.19
N HIS A 458 -40.46 -25.10 13.94
CA HIS A 458 -41.49 -25.98 13.40
C HIS A 458 -41.55 -27.31 14.15
N VAL A 459 -40.41 -27.89 14.52
CA VAL A 459 -40.33 -29.12 15.31
C VAL A 459 -40.94 -28.93 16.70
N VAL A 460 -40.62 -27.83 17.39
CA VAL A 460 -41.20 -27.51 18.71
C VAL A 460 -42.71 -27.31 18.62
N ASN A 461 -43.17 -26.54 17.63
CA ASN A 461 -44.60 -26.30 17.41
C ASN A 461 -45.36 -27.59 17.07
N PHE A 462 -44.75 -28.47 16.27
CA PHE A 462 -45.35 -29.76 15.93
C PHE A 462 -45.44 -30.68 17.15
N ASN A 463 -44.39 -30.75 17.98
CA ASN A 463 -44.41 -31.50 19.23
C ASN A 463 -45.50 -30.99 20.19
N ASN A 464 -45.73 -29.68 20.25
CA ASN A 464 -46.84 -29.10 21.02
C ASN A 464 -48.21 -29.48 20.44
N TYR A 465 -48.36 -29.49 19.11
CA TYR A 465 -49.59 -29.94 18.44
C TYR A 465 -49.90 -31.41 18.74
N LEU A 466 -48.89 -32.28 18.75
CA LEU A 466 -49.04 -33.70 19.09
C LEU A 466 -49.50 -33.90 20.54
N LYS A 467 -48.92 -33.12 21.47
CA LYS A 467 -49.33 -33.12 22.90
C LYS A 467 -50.78 -32.68 23.07
N VAL A 468 -51.22 -31.63 22.38
CA VAL A 468 -52.59 -31.12 22.47
C VAL A 468 -53.61 -32.13 21.93
N ASN A 469 -53.26 -32.88 20.88
CA ASN A 469 -54.16 -33.87 20.28
C ASN A 469 -54.02 -35.29 20.85
N ASN A 470 -53.20 -35.50 21.89
CA ASN A 470 -52.90 -36.82 22.47
C ASN A 470 -52.49 -37.88 21.43
N GLN A 471 -51.74 -37.48 20.40
CA GLN A 471 -51.27 -38.40 19.35
C GLN A 471 -49.81 -38.80 19.60
N SER A 472 -49.57 -40.11 19.71
CA SER A 472 -48.21 -40.68 19.78
C SER A 472 -47.73 -41.14 18.40
N LEU A 473 -46.52 -40.71 18.03
CA LEU A 473 -45.87 -41.08 16.76
C LEU A 473 -45.16 -42.44 16.82
N GLY A 474 -44.76 -42.90 18.01
CA GLY A 474 -43.98 -44.13 18.20
C GLY A 474 -42.51 -44.02 17.77
N VAL A 475 -42.11 -42.92 17.13
CA VAL A 475 -40.74 -42.62 16.68
C VAL A 475 -40.35 -41.18 17.03
N ASN A 476 -39.06 -40.95 17.27
CA ASN A 476 -38.51 -39.60 17.40
C ASN A 476 -38.44 -38.96 16.01
N PHE A 477 -39.27 -37.95 15.77
CA PHE A 477 -39.39 -37.29 14.48
C PHE A 477 -38.78 -35.89 14.51
N ASN A 478 -37.76 -35.66 13.69
CA ASN A 478 -37.17 -34.35 13.46
C ASN A 478 -37.32 -33.98 11.99
N ILE A 479 -37.67 -32.73 11.71
CA ILE A 479 -37.94 -32.27 10.36
C ILE A 479 -37.26 -30.94 10.07
N LEU A 480 -36.69 -30.87 8.87
CA LEU A 480 -36.10 -29.67 8.32
C LEU A 480 -36.91 -29.24 7.10
N VAL A 481 -37.41 -28.01 7.12
CA VAL A 481 -38.22 -27.42 6.06
C VAL A 481 -37.41 -26.33 5.37
N PHE A 482 -37.20 -26.47 4.07
CA PHE A 482 -36.33 -25.59 3.29
C PHE A 482 -37.08 -24.87 2.17
N GLN A 483 -36.63 -23.67 1.84
CA GLN A 483 -37.11 -22.95 0.65
C GLN A 483 -36.38 -23.44 -0.60
N ALA A 484 -37.12 -23.95 -1.59
CA ALA A 484 -36.56 -24.54 -2.82
C ALA A 484 -35.58 -23.61 -3.59
N GLY A 485 -35.73 -22.29 -3.50
CA GLY A 485 -34.88 -21.34 -4.22
C GLY A 485 -33.56 -20.96 -3.52
N ALA A 486 -33.41 -21.25 -2.23
CA ALA A 486 -32.21 -20.89 -1.46
C ALA A 486 -31.18 -22.02 -1.38
N TRP A 487 -31.63 -23.27 -1.47
CA TRP A 487 -30.80 -24.45 -1.28
C TRP A 487 -30.33 -25.03 -2.62
N PRO A 488 -29.04 -25.41 -2.75
CA PRO A 488 -28.49 -26.02 -3.96
C PRO A 488 -28.84 -27.52 -4.04
N ILE A 489 -30.09 -27.87 -3.73
CA ILE A 489 -30.62 -29.22 -3.81
C ILE A 489 -31.41 -29.28 -5.11
N THR A 490 -30.80 -29.81 -6.17
CA THR A 490 -31.51 -30.02 -7.43
C THR A 490 -32.69 -30.96 -7.18
N GLN A 491 -33.90 -30.52 -7.51
CA GLN A 491 -35.14 -31.32 -7.51
C GLN A 491 -35.12 -32.48 -8.53
N GLN A 492 -33.95 -32.78 -9.13
CA GLN A 492 -33.84 -33.65 -10.30
C GLN A 492 -33.81 -35.14 -9.99
N ASN A 493 -33.93 -35.56 -8.73
CA ASN A 493 -34.08 -36.96 -8.37
C ASN A 493 -35.40 -37.16 -7.63
N ASN A 494 -36.53 -37.05 -8.35
CA ASN A 494 -37.79 -37.66 -7.91
C ASN A 494 -37.61 -39.19 -7.98
N ILE A 495 -36.85 -39.73 -7.04
CA ILE A 495 -36.73 -41.17 -6.84
C ILE A 495 -38.11 -41.65 -6.41
N THR A 496 -38.72 -42.54 -7.19
CA THR A 496 -39.89 -43.29 -6.75
C THR A 496 -39.47 -44.07 -5.52
N PHE A 497 -40.15 -43.85 -4.39
CA PHE A 497 -39.80 -44.48 -3.14
C PHE A 497 -41.07 -44.69 -2.33
N HIS A 498 -41.31 -45.93 -1.93
CA HIS A 498 -42.35 -46.22 -0.96
C HIS A 498 -41.84 -45.94 0.45
N ILE A 499 -42.50 -45.00 1.12
CA ILE A 499 -42.20 -44.68 2.52
C ILE A 499 -42.68 -45.85 3.38
N PRO A 500 -41.83 -46.42 4.25
CA PRO A 500 -42.24 -47.50 5.13
C PRO A 500 -43.39 -47.09 6.07
N GLN A 501 -44.24 -48.05 6.44
CA GLN A 501 -45.45 -47.82 7.24
C GLN A 501 -45.15 -47.12 8.57
N GLN A 502 -44.00 -47.42 9.18
CA GLN A 502 -43.53 -46.82 10.43
C GLN A 502 -43.32 -45.29 10.32
N LEU A 503 -43.00 -44.77 9.13
CA LEU A 503 -42.78 -43.33 8.89
C LEU A 503 -44.01 -42.63 8.29
N GLU A 504 -44.92 -43.38 7.66
CA GLU A 504 -46.09 -42.82 6.97
C GLU A 504 -47.00 -42.01 7.90
N LYS A 505 -47.25 -42.52 9.12
CA LYS A 505 -48.04 -41.81 10.14
C LYS A 505 -47.45 -40.45 10.47
N SER A 506 -46.14 -40.39 10.68
CA SER A 506 -45.41 -39.15 11.02
C SER A 506 -45.44 -38.13 9.89
N VAL A 507 -45.21 -38.58 8.66
CA VAL A 507 -45.25 -37.75 7.45
C VAL A 507 -46.64 -37.15 7.25
N ARG A 508 -47.70 -37.97 7.33
CA ARG A 508 -49.08 -37.52 7.13
C ARG A 508 -49.51 -36.47 8.17
N LEU A 509 -49.25 -36.75 9.45
CA LEU A 509 -49.62 -35.82 10.53
C LEU A 509 -48.88 -34.49 10.42
N PHE A 510 -47.61 -34.52 10.01
CA PHE A 510 -46.86 -33.30 9.76
C PHE A 510 -47.43 -32.52 8.56
N GLU A 511 -47.80 -33.18 7.46
CA GLU A 511 -48.42 -32.50 6.32
C GLU A 511 -49.75 -31.83 6.70
N GLU A 512 -50.60 -32.49 7.49
CA GLU A 512 -51.86 -31.92 7.97
C GLU A 512 -51.62 -30.70 8.85
N PHE A 513 -50.65 -30.77 9.77
CA PHE A 513 -50.23 -29.65 10.60
C PHE A 513 -49.71 -28.48 9.75
N TYR A 514 -48.83 -28.75 8.79
CA TYR A 514 -48.21 -27.71 7.97
C TYR A 514 -49.21 -27.05 7.02
N LYS A 515 -50.11 -27.83 6.39
CA LYS A 515 -51.19 -27.32 5.53
C LYS A 515 -52.14 -26.40 6.30
N LYS A 516 -52.50 -26.74 7.55
CA LYS A 516 -53.35 -25.90 8.41
C LYS A 516 -52.68 -24.57 8.76
N LYS A 517 -51.36 -24.57 8.98
CA LYS A 517 -50.61 -23.38 9.39
C LYS A 517 -50.23 -22.47 8.21
N PHE A 518 -49.99 -23.04 7.02
CA PHE A 518 -49.52 -22.32 5.85
C PHE A 518 -50.35 -22.65 4.60
N ASN A 519 -51.34 -21.81 4.31
CA ASN A 519 -52.14 -21.91 3.10
C ASN A 519 -51.31 -21.54 1.86
N GLY A 520 -51.41 -22.34 0.80
CA GLY A 520 -50.77 -22.10 -0.50
C GLY A 520 -49.32 -22.62 -0.64
N ARG A 521 -48.79 -23.34 0.35
CA ARG A 521 -47.46 -23.98 0.26
C ARG A 521 -47.60 -25.48 0.02
N LYS A 522 -46.78 -26.05 -0.87
CA LYS A 522 -46.69 -27.49 -1.14
C LYS A 522 -45.36 -28.02 -0.61
N LEU A 523 -45.41 -29.08 0.20
CA LEU A 523 -44.22 -29.78 0.66
C LEU A 523 -43.76 -30.81 -0.39
N THR A 524 -42.45 -30.96 -0.54
CA THR A 524 -41.83 -32.01 -1.36
C THR A 524 -40.79 -32.71 -0.49
N TRP A 525 -40.94 -34.02 -0.30
CA TRP A 525 -40.07 -34.80 0.57
C TRP A 525 -38.81 -35.26 -0.16
N MET A 526 -37.64 -34.95 0.39
CA MET A 526 -36.34 -35.30 -0.20
C MET A 526 -35.69 -36.47 0.55
N GLN A 527 -36.16 -37.68 0.29
CA GLN A 527 -35.73 -38.88 1.04
C GLN A 527 -34.24 -39.23 0.89
N SER A 528 -33.61 -38.80 -0.20
CA SER A 528 -32.18 -38.99 -0.44
C SER A 528 -31.26 -38.28 0.56
N LEU A 529 -31.76 -37.29 1.30
CA LEU A 529 -30.99 -36.50 2.28
C LEU A 529 -31.39 -36.82 3.72
N SER A 530 -32.36 -37.71 3.90
CA SER A 530 -32.93 -38.09 5.19
C SER A 530 -32.13 -39.22 5.84
N ASN A 531 -31.79 -39.06 7.12
CA ASN A 531 -31.12 -40.08 7.93
C ASN A 531 -32.06 -40.62 9.01
N VAL A 532 -31.84 -41.87 9.39
CA VAL A 532 -32.57 -42.59 10.44
C VAL A 532 -31.60 -43.28 11.37
N GLU A 533 -31.95 -43.34 12.66
CA GLU A 533 -31.24 -44.12 13.65
C GLU A 533 -32.03 -45.40 13.94
N LEU A 534 -31.44 -46.56 13.66
CA LEU A 534 -32.02 -47.87 13.96
C LEU A 534 -31.29 -48.52 15.12
N LYS A 535 -32.06 -49.19 15.98
CA LYS A 535 -31.54 -50.02 17.07
C LYS A 535 -31.48 -51.47 16.60
N LEU A 536 -30.28 -52.01 16.45
CA LEU A 536 -30.07 -53.41 16.10
C LEU A 536 -30.14 -54.28 17.36
N CYS A 537 -31.16 -55.14 17.41
CA CYS A 537 -31.46 -55.99 18.58
C CYS A 537 -30.97 -57.43 18.45
N TYR A 538 -30.46 -57.85 17.28
CA TYR A 538 -30.02 -59.23 17.02
C TYR A 538 -28.62 -59.56 17.60
N LEU A 539 -27.85 -58.53 18.00
CA LEU A 539 -26.50 -58.69 18.56
C LEU A 539 -26.53 -58.76 20.10
N ARG A 540 -25.54 -59.43 20.70
CA ARG A 540 -25.37 -59.51 22.18
C ARG A 540 -25.31 -58.14 22.87
N LYS A 541 -24.88 -57.11 22.14
CA LYS A 541 -24.95 -55.70 22.55
C LYS A 541 -25.88 -54.97 21.60
N SER A 542 -26.75 -54.14 22.15
CA SER A 542 -27.57 -53.24 21.34
C SER A 542 -26.69 -52.18 20.70
N TYR A 543 -26.68 -52.12 19.37
CA TYR A 543 -26.03 -51.07 18.61
C TYR A 543 -27.08 -50.09 18.06
N ILE A 544 -26.77 -48.79 18.08
CA ILE A 544 -27.55 -47.76 17.39
C ILE A 544 -26.76 -47.38 16.15
N VAL A 545 -27.37 -47.55 14.98
CA VAL A 545 -26.73 -47.29 13.69
C VAL A 545 -27.49 -46.17 12.99
N THR A 546 -26.76 -45.10 12.67
CA THR A 546 -27.26 -44.03 11.80
C THR A 546 -27.07 -44.46 10.35
N MET A 547 -28.15 -44.51 9.59
CA MET A 547 -28.15 -44.91 8.18
C MET A 547 -29.08 -44.02 7.36
N SER A 548 -28.99 -44.09 6.04
CA SER A 548 -29.91 -43.37 5.17
C SER A 548 -31.32 -43.97 5.19
N THR A 549 -32.33 -43.18 4.83
CA THR A 549 -33.72 -43.66 4.76
C THR A 549 -33.90 -44.78 3.73
N PHE A 550 -33.12 -44.77 2.65
CA PHE A 550 -33.11 -45.85 1.67
C PHE A 550 -32.57 -47.15 2.26
N GLN A 551 -31.49 -47.08 3.06
CA GLN A 551 -30.94 -48.26 3.76
C GLN A 551 -31.91 -48.82 4.80
N MET A 552 -32.62 -47.95 5.53
CA MET A 552 -33.67 -48.40 6.45
C MET A 552 -34.78 -49.14 5.70
N ALA A 553 -35.28 -48.60 4.59
CA ALA A 553 -36.36 -49.23 3.83
C ALA A 553 -35.97 -50.58 3.23
N THR A 554 -34.69 -50.79 2.90
CA THR A 554 -34.18 -52.10 2.50
C THR A 554 -34.06 -53.08 3.67
N LEU A 555 -33.87 -52.62 4.90
CA LEU A 555 -33.70 -53.47 6.08
C LEU A 555 -35.01 -53.84 6.78
N LEU A 556 -36.02 -52.98 6.75
CA LEU A 556 -37.31 -53.24 7.42
C LEU A 556 -38.00 -54.54 6.97
N PRO A 557 -37.99 -54.96 5.68
CA PRO A 557 -38.57 -56.23 5.26
C PRO A 557 -37.94 -57.47 5.91
N PHE A 558 -36.70 -57.36 6.42
CA PHE A 558 -36.00 -58.43 7.11
C PHE A 558 -36.42 -58.59 8.59
N GLU A 559 -37.31 -57.73 9.11
CA GLU A 559 -37.91 -57.93 10.43
C GLU A 559 -38.81 -59.18 10.46
N ASP A 560 -39.50 -59.45 9.34
CA ASP A 560 -40.43 -60.57 9.20
C ASP A 560 -39.83 -61.76 8.40
N ASN A 561 -38.70 -61.57 7.71
CA ASN A 561 -38.11 -62.57 6.81
C ASN A 561 -36.59 -62.67 6.98
N ASP A 562 -36.06 -63.89 7.16
CA ASP A 562 -34.62 -64.13 7.30
C ASP A 562 -33.84 -64.03 5.97
N SER A 563 -34.52 -64.22 4.83
CA SER A 563 -33.93 -64.12 3.49
C SER A 563 -34.95 -63.56 2.49
N LEU A 564 -34.50 -62.69 1.58
CA LEU A 564 -35.35 -62.05 0.58
C LEU A 564 -34.61 -61.93 -0.76
N PRO A 565 -35.26 -62.29 -1.89
CA PRO A 565 -34.66 -62.12 -3.20
C PRO A 565 -34.65 -60.64 -3.61
N PHE A 566 -33.71 -60.28 -4.49
CA PHE A 566 -33.53 -58.90 -4.96
C PHE A 566 -34.80 -58.31 -5.61
N SER A 567 -35.60 -59.13 -6.29
CA SER A 567 -36.88 -58.74 -6.91
C SER A 567 -37.87 -58.18 -5.89
N ASP A 568 -37.91 -58.77 -4.70
CA ASP A 568 -38.93 -58.48 -3.70
C ASP A 568 -38.55 -57.21 -2.92
N ILE A 569 -37.25 -57.02 -2.69
CA ILE A 569 -36.70 -55.77 -2.12
C ILE A 569 -36.91 -54.60 -3.10
N LYS A 570 -36.73 -54.82 -4.40
CA LYS A 570 -36.99 -53.79 -5.43
C LYS A 570 -38.47 -53.43 -5.49
N THR A 571 -39.36 -54.41 -5.39
CA THR A 571 -40.81 -54.19 -5.42
C THR A 571 -41.30 -53.47 -4.16
N SER A 572 -40.80 -53.84 -2.99
CA SER A 572 -41.20 -53.21 -1.71
C SER A 572 -40.71 -51.77 -1.57
N THR A 573 -39.48 -51.48 -2.00
CA THR A 573 -38.88 -50.14 -1.87
C THR A 573 -39.17 -49.22 -3.05
N ASN A 574 -39.46 -49.79 -4.24
CA ASN A 574 -39.66 -49.11 -5.52
C ASN A 574 -38.49 -48.18 -5.94
N LEU A 575 -37.28 -48.51 -5.47
CA LEU A 575 -36.06 -47.77 -5.79
C LEU A 575 -35.53 -48.12 -7.20
N PRO A 576 -34.89 -47.16 -7.89
CA PRO A 576 -34.12 -47.44 -9.11
C PRO A 576 -33.02 -48.46 -8.84
N GLU A 577 -32.85 -49.41 -9.76
CA GLU A 577 -31.91 -50.52 -9.63
C GLU A 577 -30.48 -50.08 -9.30
N LYS A 578 -29.99 -49.01 -9.96
CA LYS A 578 -28.65 -48.46 -9.72
C LYS A 578 -28.44 -47.94 -8.29
N GLU A 579 -29.46 -47.28 -7.72
CA GLU A 579 -29.38 -46.79 -6.34
C GLU A 579 -29.56 -47.93 -5.35
N LEU A 580 -30.47 -48.88 -5.61
CA LEU A 580 -30.67 -50.06 -4.78
C LEU A 580 -29.38 -50.89 -4.66
N CYS A 581 -28.72 -51.20 -5.78
CA CYS A 581 -27.44 -51.90 -5.78
C CYS A 581 -26.38 -51.17 -4.95
N LYS A 582 -26.30 -49.83 -5.05
CA LYS A 582 -25.34 -49.05 -4.26
C LYS A 582 -25.62 -49.10 -2.76
N GLN A 583 -26.90 -49.04 -2.36
CA GLN A 583 -27.27 -49.14 -0.94
C GLN A 583 -27.01 -50.55 -0.40
N LEU A 584 -27.40 -51.60 -1.15
CA LEU A 584 -27.15 -52.99 -0.78
C LEU A 584 -25.64 -53.30 -0.70
N GLN A 585 -24.85 -52.86 -1.68
CA GLN A 585 -23.39 -53.01 -1.63
C GLN A 585 -22.81 -52.40 -0.35
N THR A 586 -23.28 -51.20 0.04
CA THR A 586 -22.83 -50.57 1.28
C THR A 586 -23.19 -51.40 2.52
N LEU A 587 -24.37 -52.02 2.55
CA LEU A 587 -24.81 -52.88 3.65
C LEU A 587 -24.06 -54.23 3.70
N VAL A 588 -23.68 -54.77 2.53
CA VAL A 588 -22.87 -55.99 2.41
C VAL A 588 -21.41 -55.71 2.80
N ASP A 589 -20.83 -54.62 2.31
CA ASP A 589 -19.47 -54.19 2.64
C ASP A 589 -19.31 -53.94 4.16
N THR A 590 -20.37 -53.43 4.80
CA THR A 590 -20.43 -53.23 6.26
C THR A 590 -20.79 -54.49 7.05
N LYS A 591 -21.02 -55.63 6.37
CA LYS A 591 -21.39 -56.93 6.94
C LYS A 591 -22.67 -56.91 7.79
N ILE A 592 -23.59 -56.00 7.47
CA ILE A 592 -24.93 -55.96 8.07
C ILE A 592 -25.83 -56.98 7.37
N LEU A 593 -25.70 -57.10 6.05
CA LEU A 593 -26.36 -58.13 5.24
C LEU A 593 -25.31 -59.08 4.67
N MET A 594 -25.68 -60.34 4.53
CA MET A 594 -24.91 -61.35 3.79
C MET A 594 -25.62 -61.58 2.45
N CYS A 595 -24.86 -61.61 1.36
CA CYS A 595 -25.36 -62.08 0.08
C CYS A 595 -24.92 -63.52 -0.06
N ASP A 596 -25.87 -64.45 -0.17
CA ASP A 596 -25.57 -65.79 -0.65
C ASP A 596 -25.34 -65.70 -2.17
N ASP A 597 -24.35 -66.45 -2.66
CA ASP A 597 -23.87 -66.42 -4.07
C ASP A 597 -24.94 -66.83 -5.10
#